data_AF-A0A953TTK2-F1
#
_entry.id   AF-A0A953TTK2-F1
#
_cell.length_a   1.000
_cell.length_b   1.000
_cell.length_c   1.000
_cell.angle_alpha   90.00
_cell.angle_beta   90.00
_cell.angle_gamma   90.00
#
_symmetry.space_group_name_H-M   'P 1'
#
loop_
_entity.id
_entity.type
_entity.pdbx_description
1 polymer ?
#
loop_
_entity_poly.entity_id
_entity_poly.type
_entity_poly.pdbx_seq_one_letter_code
_entity_poly.pdbx_strand_id
1 'polypeptide(L)'
;MQTVIGWRGAIAAGAVLLATGAVVAQSTAREQLARGQALWDQRLSKSAIAALEAATRDKSTAAEANEALGRLYTFKGWQQDNVMPGWHDEPAYRVKAIAALKASIAADPNRASAQEALRIAEGFAAADKVDPAPPRPEIRALDAKLQSLAADGPVAAILAAVDARAKAQADPAPYFAGAQILIDRGEYDRAIAMAAHGVPVSDHFIDENLPAYQMSGKSQGSYNRGRSQAADLTGWALFMKKDYAAAAEKLDEAERLTQGQDFANQFHLGELARARNDAALARAHYVNALSLSGGPAPLRQRATQALKAVQPGSTGVFETWMEGELSRRREERQAAALKSLVDRPLPKLALTTVDGRPYDTSGLRGKVLLLNFFASW
;
A
#
# COMPACT_ATOMS: atom_id res chain seq x y z
N MET A 1 -32.05 31.63 -44.97
CA MET A 1 -32.04 32.79 -44.05
C MET A 1 -31.61 32.25 -42.68
N GLN A 2 -30.35 31.98 -42.39
CA GLN A 2 -29.19 32.89 -42.21
C GLN A 2 -29.48 34.05 -41.24
N THR A 3 -29.15 33.82 -39.97
CA THR A 3 -28.75 34.87 -39.03
C THR A 3 -27.69 34.30 -38.10
N VAL A 4 -26.44 34.59 -38.45
CA VAL A 4 -25.24 34.36 -37.64
C VAL A 4 -25.08 35.61 -36.77
N ILE A 5 -25.18 35.48 -35.45
CA ILE A 5 -24.84 36.55 -34.50
C ILE A 5 -23.51 36.16 -33.87
N GLY A 6 -22.46 36.86 -34.30
CA GLY A 6 -21.11 36.72 -33.76
C GLY A 6 -20.97 37.41 -32.41
N TRP A 7 -20.37 36.71 -31.46
CA TRP A 7 -19.83 37.29 -30.23
C TRP A 7 -18.31 37.22 -30.27
N ARG A 8 -17.69 38.36 -30.59
CA ARG A 8 -16.27 38.62 -30.36
C ARG A 8 -16.14 39.38 -29.05
N GLY A 9 -15.96 38.64 -27.95
CA GLY A 9 -15.58 39.19 -26.66
C GLY A 9 -14.10 38.93 -26.43
N ALA A 10 -13.28 39.97 -26.53
CA ALA A 10 -11.87 39.93 -26.17
C ALA A 10 -11.73 39.73 -24.64
N ILE A 11 -11.12 38.62 -24.22
CA ILE A 11 -10.71 38.43 -22.83
C ILE A 11 -9.25 38.86 -22.73
N ALA A 12 -9.04 39.98 -22.05
CA ALA A 12 -7.74 40.52 -21.69
C ALA A 12 -6.99 39.53 -20.78
N ALA A 13 -5.81 39.11 -21.20
CA ALA A 13 -4.87 38.36 -20.39
C ALA A 13 -4.27 39.28 -19.32
N GLY A 14 -4.94 39.38 -18.17
CA GLY A 14 -4.39 39.99 -16.96
C GLY A 14 -3.40 39.02 -16.30
N ALA A 15 -2.11 39.24 -16.51
CA ALA A 15 -1.06 38.55 -15.77
C ALA A 15 -1.06 39.04 -14.31
N VAL A 16 -1.80 38.37 -13.44
CA VAL A 16 -1.65 38.51 -11.98
C VAL A 16 -0.48 37.63 -11.55
N LEU A 17 0.70 38.24 -11.46
CA LEU A 17 1.84 37.70 -10.71
C LEU A 17 1.46 37.66 -9.23
N LEU A 18 0.85 36.56 -8.78
CA LEU A 18 0.77 36.22 -7.36
C LEU A 18 2.17 35.79 -6.91
N ALA A 19 2.97 36.77 -6.50
CA ALA A 19 4.09 36.55 -5.63
C ALA A 19 3.57 36.13 -4.24
N THR A 20 3.14 34.88 -4.10
CA THR A 20 3.02 34.23 -2.79
C THR A 20 4.42 33.90 -2.30
N GLY A 21 5.15 34.95 -1.89
CA GLY A 21 6.30 34.81 -1.02
C GLY A 21 5.78 34.31 0.32
N ALA A 22 5.81 32.99 0.50
CA ALA A 22 5.47 32.36 1.76
C ALA A 22 6.44 32.88 2.83
N VAL A 23 5.95 33.78 3.68
CA VAL A 23 6.46 33.94 5.04
C VAL A 23 6.13 32.62 5.73
N VAL A 24 6.97 31.62 5.54
CA VAL A 24 7.04 30.48 6.44
C VAL A 24 7.53 31.09 7.74
N ALA A 25 6.60 31.40 8.65
CA ALA A 25 6.96 31.71 10.02
C ALA A 25 7.97 30.65 10.45
N GLN A 26 9.20 31.07 10.77
CA GLN A 26 10.25 30.15 11.19
C GLN A 26 9.77 29.49 12.48
N SER A 27 9.12 28.34 12.35
CA SER A 27 8.77 27.47 13.47
C SER A 27 10.04 27.22 14.25
N THR A 28 9.97 27.31 15.57
CA THR A 28 11.13 27.15 16.43
C THR A 28 11.78 25.77 16.23
N ALA A 29 13.07 25.62 16.53
CA ALA A 29 13.74 24.33 16.40
C ALA A 29 13.08 23.23 17.26
N ARG A 30 12.50 23.62 18.41
CA ARG A 30 11.73 22.72 19.27
C ARG A 30 10.41 22.28 18.62
N GLU A 31 9.71 23.17 17.92
CA GLU A 31 8.52 22.82 17.14
C GLU A 31 8.87 21.86 16.00
N GLN A 32 9.98 22.09 15.30
CA GLN A 32 10.43 21.19 14.23
C GLN A 32 10.81 19.80 14.75
N LEU A 33 11.47 19.73 15.91
CA LEU A 33 11.75 18.47 16.59
C LEU A 33 10.47 17.71 16.95
N ALA A 34 9.54 18.38 17.63
CA ALA A 34 8.26 17.77 18.03
C ALA A 34 7.44 17.33 16.80
N ARG A 35 7.42 18.16 15.75
CA ARG A 35 6.77 17.84 14.48
C ARG A 35 7.42 16.62 13.82
N GLY A 36 8.75 16.57 13.76
CA GLY A 36 9.49 15.46 13.17
C GLY A 36 9.24 14.13 13.89
N GLN A 37 9.22 14.14 15.23
CA GLN A 37 8.85 12.98 16.03
C GLN A 37 7.40 12.53 15.77
N ALA A 38 6.44 13.47 15.78
CA ALA A 38 5.03 13.14 15.55
C ALA A 38 4.75 12.61 14.13
N LEU A 39 5.45 13.13 13.11
CA LEU A 39 5.40 12.62 11.74
C LEU A 39 6.01 11.22 11.64
N TRP A 40 7.09 10.96 12.38
CA TRP A 40 7.72 9.65 12.41
C TRP A 40 6.85 8.59 13.10
N ASP A 41 6.15 8.96 14.17
CA ASP A 41 5.13 8.12 14.78
C ASP A 41 4.02 7.79 13.78
N GLN A 42 3.70 8.70 12.86
CA GLN A 42 2.74 8.44 11.78
C GLN A 42 3.33 7.69 10.58
N ARG A 43 4.63 7.36 10.60
CA ARG A 43 5.38 6.74 9.49
C ARG A 43 5.41 7.59 8.21
N LEU A 44 5.38 8.91 8.35
CA LEU A 44 5.54 9.87 7.23
C LEU A 44 7.02 10.25 7.09
N SER A 45 7.82 9.34 6.51
CA SER A 45 9.28 9.38 6.67
C SER A 45 9.94 10.59 5.99
N LYS A 46 9.52 10.97 4.77
CA LYS A 46 10.07 12.13 4.06
C LYS A 46 9.90 13.43 4.86
N SER A 47 8.68 13.71 5.32
CA SER A 47 8.39 14.92 6.09
C SER A 47 9.02 14.89 7.48
N ALA A 48 9.07 13.72 8.13
CA ALA A 48 9.76 13.55 9.41
C ALA A 48 11.26 13.86 9.30
N ILE A 49 11.94 13.33 8.29
CA ILE A 49 13.36 13.60 8.02
C ILE A 49 13.59 15.10 7.85
N ALA A 50 12.80 15.77 7.00
CA ALA A 50 12.97 17.19 6.74
C ALA A 50 12.81 18.06 7.99
N ALA A 51 11.81 17.75 8.84
CA ALA A 51 11.58 18.47 10.09
C ALA A 51 12.73 18.23 11.10
N LEU A 52 13.18 16.99 11.25
CA LEU A 52 14.28 16.67 12.15
C LEU A 52 15.62 17.27 11.68
N GLU A 53 15.90 17.27 10.37
CA GLU A 53 17.08 17.93 9.79
C GLU A 53 17.06 19.45 9.96
N ALA A 54 15.89 20.08 10.03
CA ALA A 54 15.78 21.48 10.39
C ALA A 54 16.11 21.69 11.89
N ALA A 55 15.61 20.80 12.76
CA ALA A 55 15.85 20.87 14.20
C ALA A 55 17.30 20.58 14.62
N THR A 56 18.09 19.84 13.82
CA THR A 56 19.51 19.61 14.12
C THR A 56 20.38 20.86 14.00
N ARG A 57 19.90 21.91 13.34
CA ARG A 57 20.66 23.16 13.12
C ARG A 57 20.76 24.03 14.38
N ASP A 58 19.86 23.84 15.34
CA ASP A 58 19.86 24.54 16.61
C ASP A 58 20.54 23.71 17.69
N LYS A 59 21.51 24.31 18.40
CA LYS A 59 22.30 23.62 19.43
C LYS A 59 21.43 23.06 20.56
N SER A 60 20.33 23.72 20.91
CA SER A 60 19.43 23.31 22.01
C SER A 60 18.63 22.04 21.69
N THR A 61 18.43 21.73 20.40
CA THR A 61 17.69 20.53 19.95
C THR A 61 18.56 19.52 19.20
N ALA A 62 19.81 19.87 18.88
CA ALA A 62 20.69 19.07 18.04
C ALA A 62 20.87 17.63 18.54
N ALA A 63 21.09 17.42 19.83
CA ALA A 63 21.30 16.08 20.39
C ALA A 63 20.05 15.19 20.18
N GLU A 64 18.87 15.68 20.56
CA GLU A 64 17.60 14.94 20.45
C GLU A 64 17.18 14.73 18.99
N ALA A 65 17.32 15.74 18.14
CA ALA A 65 17.00 15.66 16.72
C ALA A 65 17.90 14.67 15.97
N ASN A 66 19.20 14.67 16.25
CA ASN A 66 20.13 13.70 15.66
C ASN A 66 19.88 12.27 16.16
N GLU A 67 19.46 12.09 17.43
CA GLU A 67 19.05 10.77 17.92
C GLU A 67 17.82 10.27 17.15
N ALA A 68 16.80 11.12 16.99
CA ALA A 68 15.58 10.78 16.27
C ALA A 68 15.85 10.43 14.80
N LEU A 69 16.69 11.22 14.10
CA LEU A 69 17.16 10.91 12.74
C LEU A 69 17.89 9.57 12.70
N GLY A 70 18.81 9.36 13.65
CA GLY A 70 19.55 8.13 13.80
C GLY A 70 18.65 6.89 13.84
N ARG A 71 17.66 6.90 14.74
CA ARG A 71 16.69 5.80 14.89
C ARG A 71 15.82 5.61 13.65
N LEU A 72 15.33 6.70 13.04
CA LEU A 72 14.55 6.65 11.80
C LEU A 72 15.39 6.02 10.68
N TYR A 73 16.64 6.47 10.50
CA TYR A 73 17.56 5.93 9.51
C TYR A 73 17.94 4.48 9.79
N THR A 74 18.07 4.08 11.06
CA THR A 74 18.24 2.68 11.44
C THR A 74 17.06 1.82 10.99
N PHE A 75 15.83 2.28 11.26
CA PHE A 75 14.64 1.58 10.78
C PHE A 75 14.65 1.45 9.25
N LYS A 76 14.88 2.56 8.54
CA LYS A 76 14.89 2.55 7.06
C LYS A 76 16.01 1.69 6.48
N GLY A 77 17.16 1.62 7.13
CA GLY A 77 18.35 0.92 6.61
C GLY A 77 18.34 -0.59 6.82
N TRP A 78 17.67 -1.10 7.84
CA TRP A 78 17.79 -2.51 8.27
C TRP A 78 16.52 -3.20 8.73
N GLN A 79 15.44 -2.46 9.03
CA GLN A 79 14.30 -3.04 9.76
C GLN A 79 12.97 -2.78 9.08
N GLN A 80 12.92 -2.13 7.92
CA GLN A 80 11.64 -1.74 7.31
C GLN A 80 11.14 -2.76 6.29
N ASP A 81 12.00 -3.66 5.82
CA ASP A 81 11.63 -4.69 4.86
C ASP A 81 10.40 -5.48 5.34
N ASN A 82 9.35 -5.52 4.53
CA ASN A 82 8.07 -6.18 4.82
C ASN A 82 7.32 -5.71 6.08
N VAL A 83 7.74 -4.64 6.76
CA VAL A 83 6.95 -4.05 7.86
C VAL A 83 5.61 -3.52 7.35
N MET A 84 5.59 -3.02 6.11
CA MET A 84 4.39 -2.70 5.36
C MET A 84 4.42 -3.43 4.01
N PRO A 85 3.25 -3.75 3.42
CA PRO A 85 3.19 -4.40 2.11
C PRO A 85 3.97 -3.64 1.02
N GLY A 86 5.05 -4.26 0.55
CA GLY A 86 5.91 -3.74 -0.52
C GLY A 86 7.02 -2.78 -0.09
N TRP A 87 7.23 -2.57 1.22
CA TRP A 87 8.38 -1.83 1.73
C TRP A 87 9.64 -2.69 1.72
N HIS A 88 10.75 -2.04 1.39
CA HIS A 88 12.09 -2.63 1.39
C HIS A 88 13.06 -1.77 2.16
N ASP A 89 14.06 -2.40 2.75
CA ASP A 89 15.19 -1.69 3.32
C ASP A 89 15.86 -0.75 2.30
N GLU A 90 16.37 0.35 2.79
CA GLU A 90 17.05 1.38 2.03
C GLU A 90 18.51 1.48 2.49
N PRO A 91 19.44 0.66 1.96
CA PRO A 91 20.82 0.57 2.44
C PRO A 91 21.58 1.91 2.47
N ALA A 92 21.18 2.87 1.62
CA ALA A 92 21.73 4.23 1.62
C ALA A 92 21.56 4.99 2.95
N TYR A 93 20.60 4.58 3.80
CA TYR A 93 20.40 5.18 5.13
C TYR A 93 21.28 4.57 6.22
N ARG A 94 21.93 3.43 6.00
CA ARG A 94 22.74 2.75 7.02
C ARG A 94 23.88 3.63 7.54
N VAL A 95 24.64 4.23 6.63
CA VAL A 95 25.73 5.15 6.98
C VAL A 95 25.19 6.42 7.63
N LYS A 96 24.05 6.93 7.15
CA LYS A 96 23.40 8.11 7.74
C LYS A 96 22.93 7.88 9.17
N ALA A 97 22.45 6.68 9.49
CA ALA A 97 22.02 6.30 10.83
C ALA A 97 23.17 6.40 11.84
N ILE A 98 24.28 5.75 11.55
CA ILE A 98 25.48 5.76 12.40
C ILE A 98 26.02 7.18 12.54
N ALA A 99 26.07 7.95 11.45
CA ALA A 99 26.54 9.33 11.47
C ALA A 99 25.66 10.24 12.36
N ALA A 100 24.34 10.13 12.23
CA ALA A 100 23.40 10.91 13.04
C ALA A 100 23.50 10.53 14.53
N LEU A 101 23.61 9.25 14.87
CA LEU A 101 23.75 8.80 16.27
C LEU A 101 25.07 9.28 16.89
N LYS A 102 26.17 9.26 16.13
CA LYS A 102 27.45 9.85 16.58
C LYS A 102 27.34 11.37 16.77
N ALA A 103 26.63 12.07 15.88
CA ALA A 103 26.39 13.51 16.03
C ALA A 103 25.52 13.83 17.27
N SER A 104 24.56 12.98 17.61
CA SER A 104 23.77 13.10 18.84
C SER A 104 24.65 13.03 20.10
N ILE A 105 25.52 12.02 20.18
CA ILE A 105 26.47 11.84 21.30
C ILE A 105 27.50 12.97 21.36
N ALA A 106 27.95 13.48 20.21
CA ALA A 106 28.86 14.62 20.17
C ALA A 106 28.20 15.91 20.73
N ALA A 107 26.91 16.09 20.51
CA ALA A 107 26.15 17.23 21.03
C ALA A 107 25.80 17.07 22.52
N ASP A 108 25.60 15.85 23.00
CA ASP A 108 25.39 15.51 24.42
C ASP A 108 26.03 14.14 24.76
N PRO A 109 27.28 14.13 25.27
CA PRO A 109 27.99 12.89 25.57
C PRO A 109 27.33 12.01 26.63
N ASN A 110 26.47 12.58 27.49
CA ASN A 110 25.80 11.86 28.58
C ASN A 110 24.48 11.22 28.15
N ARG A 111 24.10 11.34 26.87
CA ARG A 111 22.85 10.83 26.33
C ARG A 111 22.87 9.31 26.14
N ALA A 112 22.62 8.59 27.23
CA ALA A 112 22.63 7.12 27.24
C ALA A 112 21.74 6.48 26.16
N SER A 113 20.58 7.08 25.85
CA SER A 113 19.67 6.59 24.81
C SER A 113 20.28 6.63 23.40
N ALA A 114 21.10 7.64 23.10
CA ALA A 114 21.79 7.76 21.82
C ALA A 114 22.97 6.79 21.72
N GLN A 115 23.71 6.59 22.82
CA GLN A 115 24.77 5.58 22.92
C GLN A 115 24.21 4.17 22.69
N GLU A 116 23.06 3.86 23.30
CA GLU A 116 22.34 2.60 23.11
C GLU A 116 21.95 2.38 21.65
N ALA A 117 21.32 3.39 21.05
CA ALA A 117 20.89 3.34 19.66
C ALA A 117 22.08 3.17 18.71
N LEU A 118 23.21 3.84 18.97
CA LEU A 118 24.43 3.67 18.18
C LEU A 118 24.93 2.23 18.24
N ARG A 119 25.01 1.65 19.45
CA ARG A 119 25.45 0.26 19.63
C ARG A 119 24.55 -0.72 18.88
N ILE A 120 23.23 -0.52 18.90
CA ILE A 120 22.29 -1.34 18.14
C ILE A 120 22.54 -1.20 16.62
N ALA A 121 22.68 0.02 16.11
CA ALA A 121 22.91 0.28 14.69
C ALA A 121 24.25 -0.31 14.21
N GLU A 122 25.31 -0.22 15.02
CA GLU A 122 26.60 -0.85 14.73
C GLU A 122 26.51 -2.39 14.77
N GLY A 123 25.71 -2.94 15.70
CA GLY A 123 25.39 -4.37 15.73
C GLY A 123 24.67 -4.84 14.45
N PHE A 124 23.68 -4.08 13.97
CA PHE A 124 23.01 -4.35 12.69
C PHE A 124 23.94 -4.22 11.48
N ALA A 125 24.90 -3.30 11.51
CA ALA A 125 25.90 -3.17 10.46
C ALA A 125 26.85 -4.38 10.38
N ALA A 126 27.07 -5.07 11.49
CA ALA A 126 27.92 -6.26 11.58
C ALA A 126 27.14 -7.59 11.42
N ALA A 127 25.81 -7.55 11.39
CA ALA A 127 24.96 -8.74 11.31
C ALA A 127 24.78 -9.20 9.85
N ASP A 128 24.78 -10.53 9.63
CA ASP A 128 24.47 -11.13 8.32
C ASP A 128 23.01 -10.89 7.92
N LYS A 129 22.10 -10.86 8.90
CA LYS A 129 20.67 -10.63 8.74
C LYS A 129 20.14 -9.83 9.92
N VAL A 130 19.21 -8.93 9.64
CA VAL A 130 18.44 -8.19 10.63
C VAL A 130 16.97 -8.51 10.40
N ASP A 131 16.26 -8.86 11.46
CA ASP A 131 14.82 -9.09 11.37
C ASP A 131 14.07 -7.76 11.21
N PRO A 132 12.98 -7.73 10.41
CA PRO A 132 12.09 -6.58 10.34
C PRO A 132 11.61 -6.13 11.72
N ALA A 133 11.36 -4.83 11.86
CA ALA A 133 10.78 -4.30 13.09
C ALA A 133 9.39 -4.92 13.32
N PRO A 134 9.07 -5.34 14.56
CA PRO A 134 7.76 -5.88 14.84
C PRO A 134 6.68 -4.81 14.66
N PRO A 135 5.42 -5.20 14.38
CA PRO A 135 4.30 -4.27 14.39
C PRO A 135 4.21 -3.51 15.72
N ARG A 136 3.94 -2.21 15.62
CA ARG A 136 3.81 -1.32 16.78
C ARG A 136 2.69 -1.81 17.72
N PRO A 137 2.95 -2.03 19.03
CA PRO A 137 1.95 -2.52 19.96
C PRO A 137 0.66 -1.70 20.00
N GLU A 138 0.78 -0.38 19.93
CA GLU A 138 -0.34 0.57 19.90
C GLU A 138 -1.20 0.41 18.64
N ILE A 139 -0.58 0.13 17.49
CA ILE A 139 -1.28 -0.10 16.23
C ILE A 139 -2.06 -1.40 16.30
N ARG A 140 -1.42 -2.48 16.76
CA ARG A 140 -2.08 -3.77 16.99
C ARG A 140 -3.25 -3.68 17.98
N ALA A 141 -3.12 -2.88 19.04
CA ALA A 141 -4.19 -2.67 20.01
C ALA A 141 -5.39 -1.90 19.39
N LEU A 142 -5.11 -0.90 18.56
CA LEU A 142 -6.14 -0.14 17.86
C LEU A 142 -6.83 -0.98 16.77
N ASP A 143 -6.09 -1.82 16.05
CA ASP A 143 -6.65 -2.77 15.08
C ASP A 143 -7.56 -3.81 15.77
N ALA A 144 -7.12 -4.35 16.91
CA ALA A 144 -7.93 -5.27 17.70
C ALA A 144 -9.21 -4.61 18.24
N LYS A 145 -9.14 -3.34 18.65
CA LYS A 145 -10.32 -2.55 19.05
C LYS A 145 -11.27 -2.32 17.88
N LEU A 146 -10.77 -2.00 16.69
CA LEU A 146 -11.62 -1.84 15.51
C LEU A 146 -12.30 -3.17 15.15
N GLN A 147 -11.56 -4.28 15.20
CA GLN A 147 -12.09 -5.61 14.92
C GLN A 147 -13.16 -6.06 15.95
N SER A 148 -13.00 -5.72 17.22
CA SER A 148 -14.00 -6.08 18.25
C SER A 148 -15.33 -5.34 18.08
N LEU A 149 -15.32 -4.20 17.39
CA LEU A 149 -16.52 -3.43 17.07
C LEU A 149 -17.23 -3.93 15.79
N ALA A 150 -16.61 -4.83 15.01
CA ALA A 150 -17.11 -5.21 13.69
C ALA A 150 -18.50 -5.86 13.72
N ALA A 151 -18.76 -6.72 14.70
CA ALA A 151 -20.04 -7.45 14.78
C ALA A 151 -21.18 -6.55 15.27
N ASP A 152 -21.02 -5.92 16.43
CA ASP A 152 -22.12 -5.27 17.17
C ASP A 152 -21.77 -3.87 17.73
N GLY A 153 -20.64 -3.29 17.33
CA GLY A 153 -20.23 -1.97 17.80
C GLY A 153 -21.18 -0.86 17.31
N PRO A 154 -21.49 0.15 18.14
CA PRO A 154 -22.20 1.34 17.67
C PRO A 154 -21.41 2.03 16.55
N VAL A 155 -22.10 2.51 15.51
CA VAL A 155 -21.45 3.15 14.35
C VAL A 155 -20.53 4.30 14.78
N ALA A 156 -20.94 5.12 15.75
CA ALA A 156 -20.10 6.20 16.28
C ALA A 156 -18.78 5.68 16.91
N ALA A 157 -18.80 4.52 17.56
CA ALA A 157 -17.60 3.91 18.13
C ALA A 157 -16.66 3.36 17.05
N ILE A 158 -17.20 2.83 15.95
CA ILE A 158 -16.43 2.39 14.78
C ILE A 158 -15.71 3.59 14.16
N LEU A 159 -16.43 4.70 13.90
CA LEU A 159 -15.83 5.93 13.35
C LEU A 159 -14.70 6.45 14.25
N ALA A 160 -14.94 6.53 15.56
CA ALA A 160 -13.92 6.97 16.51
C ALA A 160 -12.70 6.04 16.57
N ALA A 161 -12.90 4.72 16.39
CA ALA A 161 -11.80 3.75 16.33
C ALA A 161 -10.96 3.89 15.06
N VAL A 162 -11.61 4.12 13.90
CA VAL A 162 -10.94 4.44 12.63
C VAL A 162 -10.09 5.70 12.77
N ASP A 163 -10.66 6.78 13.30
CA ASP A 163 -9.95 8.05 13.50
C ASP A 163 -8.75 7.90 14.43
N ALA A 164 -8.92 7.19 15.55
CA ALA A 164 -7.83 6.92 16.47
C ALA A 164 -6.69 6.12 15.81
N ARG A 165 -7.03 5.12 14.99
CA ARG A 165 -6.05 4.30 14.28
C ARG A 165 -5.33 5.07 13.16
N ALA A 166 -6.05 5.89 12.42
CA ALA A 166 -5.49 6.75 11.37
C ALA A 166 -4.58 7.85 11.95
N LYS A 167 -4.90 8.38 13.14
CA LYS A 167 -4.05 9.35 13.85
C LYS A 167 -2.76 8.71 14.36
N ALA A 168 -2.80 7.46 14.81
CA ALA A 168 -1.63 6.77 15.34
C ALA A 168 -0.62 6.38 14.25
N GLN A 169 -1.10 6.10 13.03
CA GLN A 169 -0.30 5.85 11.84
C GLN A 169 -1.10 6.19 10.60
N ALA A 170 -0.56 7.09 9.77
CA ALA A 170 -1.25 7.73 8.66
C ALA A 170 -1.31 6.84 7.40
N ASP A 171 -1.47 5.53 7.59
CA ASP A 171 -1.70 4.56 6.52
C ASP A 171 -3.21 4.40 6.23
N PRO A 172 -3.61 3.90 5.04
CA PRO A 172 -5.02 3.87 4.66
C PRO A 172 -5.81 2.69 5.25
N ALA A 173 -5.16 1.70 5.88
CA ALA A 173 -5.81 0.47 6.33
C ALA A 173 -7.05 0.68 7.22
N PRO A 174 -7.07 1.58 8.23
CA PRO A 174 -8.27 1.77 9.06
C PRO A 174 -9.48 2.27 8.27
N TYR A 175 -9.30 3.06 7.21
CA TYR A 175 -10.42 3.53 6.39
C TYR A 175 -11.05 2.39 5.60
N PHE A 176 -10.23 1.52 5.00
CA PHE A 176 -10.74 0.38 4.24
C PHE A 176 -11.37 -0.68 5.15
N ALA A 177 -10.76 -0.96 6.31
CA ALA A 177 -11.34 -1.86 7.30
C ALA A 177 -12.67 -1.31 7.87
N GLY A 178 -12.71 -0.03 8.22
CA GLY A 178 -13.92 0.63 8.69
C GLY A 178 -15.03 0.65 7.64
N ALA A 179 -14.69 0.90 6.36
CA ALA A 179 -15.65 0.86 5.27
C ALA A 179 -16.25 -0.54 5.11
N GLN A 180 -15.44 -1.61 5.17
CA GLN A 180 -15.95 -2.98 5.14
C GLN A 180 -16.92 -3.26 6.30
N ILE A 181 -16.54 -2.88 7.53
CA ILE A 181 -17.40 -3.03 8.71
C ILE A 181 -18.74 -2.29 8.49
N LEU A 182 -18.70 -1.06 7.98
CA LEU A 182 -19.90 -0.29 7.70
C LEU A 182 -20.79 -0.94 6.63
N ILE A 183 -20.22 -1.58 5.60
CA ILE A 183 -20.98 -2.36 4.62
C ILE A 183 -21.70 -3.52 5.30
N ASP A 184 -20.99 -4.28 6.13
CA ASP A 184 -21.55 -5.43 6.86
C ASP A 184 -22.67 -5.02 7.83
N ARG A 185 -22.64 -3.76 8.30
CA ARG A 185 -23.66 -3.14 9.16
C ARG A 185 -24.80 -2.46 8.40
N GLY A 186 -24.78 -2.43 7.07
CA GLY A 186 -25.80 -1.76 6.25
C GLY A 186 -25.64 -0.25 6.10
N GLU A 187 -24.53 0.32 6.58
CA GLU A 187 -24.23 1.76 6.58
C GLU A 187 -23.56 2.19 5.27
N TYR A 188 -24.19 1.88 4.14
CA TYR A 188 -23.56 1.94 2.81
C TYR A 188 -23.05 3.33 2.41
N ASP A 189 -23.82 4.39 2.68
CA ASP A 189 -23.38 5.76 2.33
C ASP A 189 -22.14 6.19 3.12
N ARG A 190 -22.06 5.79 4.39
CA ARG A 190 -20.90 6.05 5.23
C ARG A 190 -19.70 5.23 4.78
N ALA A 191 -19.92 3.97 4.40
CA ALA A 191 -18.86 3.11 3.86
C ALA A 191 -18.26 3.70 2.57
N ILE A 192 -19.09 4.18 1.65
CA ILE A 192 -18.66 4.83 0.40
C ILE A 192 -17.80 6.06 0.71
N ALA A 193 -18.27 6.95 1.59
CA ALA A 193 -17.53 8.14 1.99
C ALA A 193 -16.17 7.79 2.64
N MET A 194 -16.15 6.76 3.49
CA MET A 194 -14.94 6.31 4.17
C MET A 194 -13.92 5.68 3.20
N ALA A 195 -14.38 4.81 2.29
CA ALA A 195 -13.52 4.23 1.26
C ALA A 195 -12.91 5.31 0.35
N ALA A 196 -13.72 6.30 -0.06
CA ALA A 196 -13.26 7.44 -0.84
C ALA A 196 -12.21 8.27 -0.09
N HIS A 197 -12.36 8.47 1.22
CA HIS A 197 -11.38 9.19 2.04
C HIS A 197 -10.05 8.43 2.18
N GLY A 198 -10.07 7.10 2.14
CA GLY A 198 -8.85 6.28 2.19
C GLY A 198 -7.92 6.46 0.98
N VAL A 199 -8.45 6.89 -0.18
CA VAL A 199 -7.64 7.08 -1.41
C VAL A 199 -6.57 8.15 -1.26
N PRO A 200 -6.90 9.43 -0.96
CA PRO A 200 -5.88 10.47 -0.79
C PRO A 200 -4.92 10.17 0.36
N VAL A 201 -5.38 9.49 1.42
CA VAL A 201 -4.50 9.02 2.51
C VAL A 201 -3.50 7.99 2.00
N SER A 202 -3.96 7.00 1.22
CA SER A 202 -3.10 6.00 0.60
C SER A 202 -2.05 6.65 -0.31
N ASP A 203 -2.48 7.56 -1.18
CA ASP A 203 -1.59 8.24 -2.11
C ASP A 203 -0.52 9.06 -1.36
N HIS A 204 -0.95 9.84 -0.35
CA HIS A 204 -0.03 10.62 0.48
C HIS A 204 0.96 9.73 1.26
N PHE A 205 0.51 8.62 1.83
CA PHE A 205 1.36 7.69 2.56
C PHE A 205 2.43 7.06 1.66
N ILE A 206 2.07 6.75 0.41
CA ILE A 206 3.01 6.28 -0.60
C ILE A 206 4.01 7.38 -0.97
N ASP A 207 3.56 8.62 -1.19
CA ASP A 207 4.44 9.75 -1.51
C ASP A 207 5.48 10.00 -0.41
N GLU A 208 5.07 9.90 0.85
CA GLU A 208 5.92 10.09 2.04
C GLU A 208 6.95 8.98 2.22
N ASN A 209 6.73 7.83 1.58
CA ASN A 209 7.58 6.64 1.69
C ASN A 209 8.03 6.10 0.34
N LEU A 210 7.98 6.92 -0.72
CA LEU A 210 8.24 6.51 -2.10
C LEU A 210 9.56 5.73 -2.26
N PRO A 211 10.68 6.13 -1.62
CA PRO A 211 11.93 5.39 -1.69
C PRO A 211 11.89 3.96 -1.13
N ALA A 212 10.95 3.62 -0.23
CA ALA A 212 10.80 2.27 0.32
C ALA A 212 10.17 1.30 -0.69
N TYR A 213 9.47 1.80 -1.72
CA TYR A 213 8.89 1.00 -2.80
C TYR A 213 9.92 0.76 -3.92
N GLN A 214 11.11 0.29 -3.56
CA GLN A 214 12.23 0.06 -4.47
C GLN A 214 11.86 -1.02 -5.49
N MET A 215 11.42 -0.62 -6.70
CA MET A 215 11.41 -1.37 -7.96
C MET A 215 10.51 -0.63 -8.95
N SER A 216 10.87 -0.66 -10.24
CA SER A 216 10.01 -0.10 -11.29
C SER A 216 8.61 -0.72 -11.21
N GLY A 217 7.59 0.14 -11.16
CA GLY A 217 6.19 -0.28 -11.06
C GLY A 217 5.68 -0.64 -9.66
N LYS A 218 6.52 -0.78 -8.61
CA LYS A 218 6.02 -1.10 -7.25
C LYS A 218 5.26 0.05 -6.61
N SER A 219 5.71 1.29 -6.79
CA SER A 219 4.97 2.47 -6.35
C SER A 219 3.62 2.56 -7.07
N GLN A 220 3.61 2.45 -8.41
CA GLN A 220 2.37 2.41 -9.20
C GLN A 220 1.43 1.28 -8.78
N GLY A 221 1.97 0.08 -8.54
CA GLY A 221 1.22 -1.04 -8.01
C GLY A 221 0.62 -0.73 -6.63
N SER A 222 1.32 0.02 -5.79
CA SER A 222 0.82 0.43 -4.47
C SER A 222 -0.31 1.46 -4.57
N TYR A 223 -0.19 2.47 -5.44
CA TYR A 223 -1.29 3.40 -5.73
C TYR A 223 -2.50 2.66 -6.30
N ASN A 224 -2.27 1.75 -7.25
CA ASN A 224 -3.34 0.95 -7.84
C ASN A 224 -4.05 0.10 -6.79
N ARG A 225 -3.33 -0.54 -5.86
CA ARG A 225 -3.93 -1.33 -4.78
C ARG A 225 -4.83 -0.50 -3.88
N GLY A 226 -4.37 0.67 -3.42
CA GLY A 226 -5.19 1.54 -2.56
C GLY A 226 -6.45 2.02 -3.28
N ARG A 227 -6.30 2.45 -4.54
CA ARG A 227 -7.43 2.90 -5.37
C ARG A 227 -8.39 1.78 -5.74
N SER A 228 -7.88 0.58 -6.03
CA SER A 228 -8.72 -0.57 -6.35
C SER A 228 -9.50 -1.05 -5.15
N GLN A 229 -8.89 -1.07 -3.97
CA GLN A 229 -9.58 -1.45 -2.74
C GLN A 229 -10.71 -0.47 -2.41
N ALA A 230 -10.48 0.84 -2.56
CA ALA A 230 -11.52 1.84 -2.40
C ALA A 230 -12.66 1.69 -3.43
N ALA A 231 -12.31 1.45 -4.70
CA ALA A 231 -13.28 1.24 -5.77
C ALA A 231 -14.11 -0.04 -5.54
N ASP A 232 -13.47 -1.14 -5.11
CA ASP A 232 -14.16 -2.38 -4.78
C ASP A 232 -15.15 -2.21 -3.63
N LEU A 233 -14.71 -1.63 -2.50
CA LEU A 233 -15.57 -1.35 -1.35
C LEU A 233 -16.74 -0.43 -1.72
N THR A 234 -16.49 0.60 -2.53
CA THR A 234 -17.53 1.50 -3.04
C THR A 234 -18.53 0.75 -3.91
N GLY A 235 -18.03 -0.04 -4.87
CA GLY A 235 -18.86 -0.85 -5.77
C GLY A 235 -19.70 -1.88 -5.02
N TRP A 236 -19.13 -2.52 -4.00
CA TRP A 236 -19.83 -3.47 -3.16
C TRP A 236 -20.92 -2.79 -2.31
N ALA A 237 -20.63 -1.64 -1.71
CA ALA A 237 -21.65 -0.86 -1.00
C ALA A 237 -22.81 -0.44 -1.92
N LEU A 238 -22.51 0.00 -3.15
CA LEU A 238 -23.52 0.36 -4.17
C LEU A 238 -24.35 -0.86 -4.61
N PHE A 239 -23.72 -2.02 -4.77
CA PHE A 239 -24.40 -3.28 -5.06
C PHE A 239 -25.40 -3.61 -3.94
N MET A 240 -25.00 -3.48 -2.68
CA MET A 240 -25.88 -3.73 -1.53
C MET A 240 -27.06 -2.73 -1.47
N LYS A 241 -26.87 -1.50 -1.95
CA LYS A 241 -27.95 -0.51 -2.17
C LYS A 241 -28.85 -0.83 -3.36
N LYS A 242 -28.55 -1.87 -4.14
CA LYS A 242 -29.20 -2.23 -5.42
C LYS A 242 -29.01 -1.19 -6.53
N ASP A 243 -28.03 -0.30 -6.39
CA ASP A 243 -27.60 0.57 -7.49
C ASP A 243 -26.60 -0.19 -8.37
N TYR A 244 -27.13 -1.13 -9.14
CA TYR A 244 -26.29 -2.03 -9.94
C TYR A 244 -25.52 -1.31 -11.04
N ALA A 245 -26.02 -0.18 -11.55
CA ALA A 245 -25.33 0.59 -12.59
C ALA A 245 -24.04 1.21 -12.01
N ALA A 246 -24.17 1.96 -10.92
CA ALA A 246 -23.00 2.57 -10.26
C ALA A 246 -22.05 1.52 -9.66
N ALA A 247 -22.60 0.39 -9.16
CA ALA A 247 -21.79 -0.72 -8.68
C ALA A 247 -20.87 -1.28 -9.78
N ALA A 248 -21.39 -1.47 -10.99
CA ALA A 248 -20.60 -1.96 -12.12
C ALA A 248 -19.44 -1.03 -12.45
N GLU A 249 -19.68 0.28 -12.57
CA GLU A 249 -18.63 1.25 -12.88
C GLU A 249 -17.47 1.16 -11.89
N LYS A 250 -17.77 1.01 -10.61
CA LYS A 250 -16.76 0.95 -9.54
C LYS A 250 -16.07 -0.41 -9.43
N LEU A 251 -16.80 -1.52 -9.59
CA LEU A 251 -16.21 -2.85 -9.58
C LEU A 251 -15.33 -3.09 -10.82
N ASP A 252 -15.72 -2.58 -11.99
CA ASP A 252 -14.92 -2.62 -13.23
C ASP A 252 -13.66 -1.74 -13.10
N GLU A 253 -13.77 -0.57 -12.44
CA GLU A 253 -12.61 0.26 -12.12
C GLU A 253 -11.60 -0.51 -11.24
N ALA A 254 -12.08 -1.21 -10.21
CA ALA A 254 -11.24 -2.04 -9.34
C ALA A 254 -10.61 -3.22 -10.11
N GLU A 255 -11.37 -3.89 -10.99
CA GLU A 255 -10.85 -4.97 -11.84
C GLU A 255 -9.74 -4.47 -12.76
N ARG A 256 -9.93 -3.31 -13.40
CA ARG A 256 -8.93 -2.70 -14.28
C ARG A 256 -7.65 -2.36 -13.53
N LEU A 257 -7.75 -1.85 -12.30
CA LEU A 257 -6.60 -1.49 -11.48
C LEU A 257 -5.84 -2.72 -10.96
N THR A 258 -6.55 -3.81 -10.66
CA THR A 258 -5.98 -5.09 -10.16
C THR A 258 -5.64 -6.07 -11.27
N GLN A 259 -6.06 -5.81 -12.50
CA GLN A 259 -5.93 -6.71 -13.66
C GLN A 259 -6.57 -8.08 -13.38
N GLY A 260 -7.71 -8.08 -12.70
CA GLY A 260 -8.44 -9.30 -12.31
C GLY A 260 -7.70 -10.21 -11.32
N GLN A 261 -6.70 -9.68 -10.60
CA GLN A 261 -5.91 -10.43 -9.61
C GLN A 261 -6.43 -10.27 -8.16
N ASP A 262 -7.57 -9.62 -7.96
CA ASP A 262 -8.18 -9.47 -6.65
C ASP A 262 -9.39 -10.42 -6.48
N PHE A 263 -9.31 -11.26 -5.46
CA PHE A 263 -10.33 -12.28 -5.21
C PHE A 263 -11.67 -11.67 -4.82
N ALA A 264 -11.67 -10.67 -3.93
CA ALA A 264 -12.89 -10.08 -3.42
C ALA A 264 -13.64 -9.39 -4.56
N ASN A 265 -12.93 -8.63 -5.38
CA ASN A 265 -13.47 -7.98 -6.56
C ASN A 265 -14.06 -8.96 -7.59
N GLN A 266 -13.35 -10.04 -7.91
CA GLN A 266 -13.91 -11.08 -8.80
C GLN A 266 -15.16 -11.72 -8.20
N PHE A 267 -15.20 -11.96 -6.88
CA PHE A 267 -16.42 -12.45 -6.23
C PHE A 267 -17.57 -11.43 -6.33
N HIS A 268 -17.31 -10.14 -6.06
CA HIS A 268 -18.32 -9.08 -6.15
C HIS A 268 -18.86 -8.90 -7.58
N LEU A 269 -18.00 -8.97 -8.60
CA LEU A 269 -18.42 -8.95 -10.00
C LEU A 269 -19.30 -10.17 -10.35
N GLY A 270 -18.99 -11.34 -9.79
CA GLY A 270 -19.84 -12.53 -9.91
C GLY A 270 -21.24 -12.31 -9.32
N GLU A 271 -21.33 -11.74 -8.12
CA GLU A 271 -22.61 -11.40 -7.48
C GLU A 271 -23.41 -10.35 -8.26
N LEU A 272 -22.72 -9.33 -8.79
CA LEU A 272 -23.34 -8.31 -9.64
C LEU A 272 -23.91 -8.92 -10.93
N ALA A 273 -23.14 -9.75 -11.63
CA ALA A 273 -23.59 -10.45 -12.83
C ALA A 273 -24.79 -11.36 -12.53
N ARG A 274 -24.76 -12.07 -11.40
CA ARG A 274 -25.88 -12.91 -10.94
C ARG A 274 -27.14 -12.08 -10.69
N ALA A 275 -27.04 -10.93 -10.02
CA ALA A 275 -28.17 -10.04 -9.77
C ALA A 275 -28.77 -9.44 -11.06
N ARG A 276 -27.97 -9.36 -12.14
CA ARG A 276 -28.39 -8.94 -13.48
C ARG A 276 -28.91 -10.09 -14.35
N ASN A 277 -29.04 -11.30 -13.79
CA ASN A 277 -29.40 -12.54 -14.50
C ASN A 277 -28.43 -12.93 -15.64
N ASP A 278 -27.17 -12.52 -15.57
CA ASP A 278 -26.11 -12.97 -16.49
C ASP A 278 -25.33 -14.15 -15.86
N ALA A 279 -25.91 -15.34 -15.96
CA ALA A 279 -25.33 -16.56 -15.37
C ALA A 279 -23.97 -16.93 -15.99
N ALA A 280 -23.76 -16.63 -17.27
CA ALA A 280 -22.52 -16.96 -17.96
C ALA A 280 -21.36 -16.09 -17.44
N LEU A 281 -21.60 -14.79 -17.29
CA LEU A 281 -20.61 -13.86 -16.74
C LEU A 281 -20.37 -14.11 -15.25
N ALA A 282 -21.42 -14.38 -14.47
CA ALA A 282 -21.30 -14.73 -13.06
C ALA A 282 -20.39 -15.96 -12.85
N ARG A 283 -20.63 -17.02 -13.63
CA ARG A 283 -19.79 -18.23 -13.62
C ARG A 283 -18.33 -17.91 -13.93
N ALA A 284 -18.06 -17.08 -14.94
CA ALA A 284 -16.70 -16.71 -15.31
C ALA A 284 -15.96 -16.01 -14.16
N HIS A 285 -16.60 -15.05 -13.50
CA HIS A 285 -16.02 -14.34 -12.36
C HIS A 285 -15.80 -15.22 -11.13
N TYR A 286 -16.73 -16.11 -10.76
CA TYR A 286 -16.50 -17.03 -9.64
C TYR A 286 -15.35 -18.01 -9.89
N VAL A 287 -15.25 -18.54 -11.12
CA VAL A 287 -14.11 -19.37 -11.54
C VAL A 287 -12.80 -18.58 -11.48
N ASN A 288 -12.81 -17.34 -11.96
CA ASN A 288 -11.65 -16.46 -11.87
C ASN A 288 -11.24 -16.22 -10.42
N ALA A 289 -12.18 -15.91 -9.52
CA ALA A 289 -11.92 -15.75 -8.09
C ALA A 289 -11.31 -17.02 -7.49
N LEU A 290 -11.95 -18.18 -7.65
CA LEU A 290 -11.51 -19.44 -7.03
C LEU A 290 -10.16 -19.95 -7.55
N SER A 291 -9.78 -19.56 -8.76
CA SER A 291 -8.48 -19.89 -9.35
C SER A 291 -7.33 -18.98 -8.87
N LEU A 292 -7.63 -17.89 -8.16
CA LEU A 292 -6.63 -17.11 -7.43
C LEU A 292 -6.28 -17.81 -6.10
N SER A 293 -5.02 -17.67 -5.67
CA SER A 293 -4.51 -18.26 -4.43
C SER A 293 -4.90 -17.45 -3.19
N GLY A 294 -5.11 -16.14 -3.33
CA GLY A 294 -5.59 -15.27 -2.26
C GLY A 294 -7.11 -15.35 -2.11
N GLY A 295 -7.62 -15.41 -0.87
CA GLY A 295 -9.05 -15.38 -0.58
C GLY A 295 -9.37 -16.01 0.79
N PRO A 296 -10.07 -15.31 1.70
CA PRO A 296 -10.45 -15.88 2.99
C PRO A 296 -11.33 -17.11 2.83
N ALA A 297 -11.10 -18.16 3.64
CA ALA A 297 -11.85 -19.42 3.54
C ALA A 297 -13.39 -19.25 3.54
N PRO A 298 -13.99 -18.37 4.38
CA PRO A 298 -15.44 -18.14 4.32
C PRO A 298 -15.91 -17.57 2.98
N LEU A 299 -15.15 -16.66 2.37
CA LEU A 299 -15.50 -16.06 1.08
C LEU A 299 -15.30 -17.05 -0.08
N ARG A 300 -14.27 -17.90 0.00
CA ARG A 300 -14.09 -19.02 -0.95
C ARG A 300 -15.27 -19.99 -0.90
N GLN A 301 -15.72 -20.36 0.30
CA GLN A 301 -16.90 -21.22 0.46
C GLN A 301 -18.15 -20.58 -0.16
N ARG A 302 -18.37 -19.28 0.06
CA ARG A 302 -19.48 -18.52 -0.55
C ARG A 302 -19.37 -18.50 -2.08
N ALA A 303 -18.19 -18.26 -2.64
CA ALA A 303 -17.95 -18.28 -4.08
C ALA A 303 -18.22 -19.67 -4.69
N THR A 304 -17.79 -20.76 -4.05
CA THR A 304 -18.09 -22.13 -4.48
C THR A 304 -19.58 -22.43 -4.46
N GLN A 305 -20.30 -22.02 -3.41
CA GLN A 305 -21.75 -22.19 -3.31
C GLN A 305 -22.49 -21.40 -4.38
N ALA A 306 -22.09 -20.14 -4.61
CA ALA A 306 -22.68 -19.30 -5.65
C ALA A 306 -22.41 -19.86 -7.06
N LEU A 307 -21.21 -20.37 -7.31
CA LEU A 307 -20.85 -21.05 -8.55
C LEU A 307 -21.71 -22.30 -8.79
N LYS A 308 -21.93 -23.11 -7.76
CA LYS A 308 -22.81 -24.29 -7.84
C LYS A 308 -24.25 -23.93 -8.18
N ALA A 309 -24.73 -22.77 -7.72
CA ALA A 309 -26.08 -22.30 -8.02
C ALA A 309 -26.26 -21.84 -9.49
N VAL A 310 -25.22 -21.30 -10.12
CA VAL A 310 -25.27 -20.84 -11.53
C VAL A 310 -24.82 -21.90 -12.54
N GLN A 311 -24.16 -22.97 -12.08
CA GLN A 311 -23.74 -24.12 -12.91
C GLN A 311 -24.43 -25.40 -12.41
N PRO A 312 -25.69 -25.66 -12.81
CA PRO A 312 -26.43 -26.83 -12.35
C PRO A 312 -25.79 -28.12 -12.87
N GLY A 313 -25.58 -29.08 -11.97
CA GLY A 313 -25.06 -30.42 -12.23
C GLY A 313 -25.13 -31.28 -10.97
N SER A 314 -25.05 -32.61 -11.10
CA SER A 314 -24.92 -33.48 -9.93
C SER A 314 -23.60 -33.16 -9.20
N THR A 315 -23.55 -33.33 -7.87
CA THR A 315 -22.39 -32.93 -7.06
C THR A 315 -21.07 -33.50 -7.60
N GLY A 316 -21.03 -34.78 -8.00
CA GLY A 316 -19.82 -35.39 -8.56
C GLY A 316 -19.39 -34.76 -9.90
N VAL A 317 -20.35 -34.43 -10.77
CA VAL A 317 -20.07 -33.78 -12.06
C VAL A 317 -19.56 -32.34 -11.87
N PHE A 318 -20.10 -31.63 -10.88
CA PHE A 318 -19.68 -30.27 -10.56
C PHE A 318 -18.23 -30.22 -10.07
N GLU A 319 -17.84 -31.07 -9.12
CA GLU A 319 -16.47 -31.06 -8.57
C GLU A 319 -15.42 -31.39 -9.64
N THR A 320 -15.66 -32.41 -10.48
CA THR A 320 -14.76 -32.76 -11.58
C THR A 320 -14.64 -31.63 -12.60
N TRP A 321 -15.76 -30.99 -12.95
CA TRP A 321 -15.74 -29.84 -13.85
C TRP A 321 -14.97 -28.67 -13.25
N MET A 322 -15.22 -28.34 -11.97
CA MET A 322 -14.58 -27.23 -11.28
C MET A 322 -13.07 -27.42 -11.22
N GLU A 323 -12.58 -28.61 -10.84
CA GLU A 323 -11.13 -28.86 -10.79
C GLU A 323 -10.46 -28.75 -12.17
N GLY A 324 -11.11 -29.25 -13.22
CA GLY A 324 -10.62 -29.11 -14.59
C GLY A 324 -10.55 -27.65 -15.04
N GLU A 325 -11.58 -26.86 -14.74
CA GLU A 325 -11.62 -25.44 -15.09
C GLU A 325 -10.60 -24.63 -14.27
N LEU A 326 -10.44 -24.90 -12.97
CA LEU A 326 -9.43 -24.24 -12.14
C LEU A 326 -8.01 -24.56 -12.62
N SER A 327 -7.73 -25.80 -12.98
CA SER A 327 -6.44 -26.22 -13.55
C SER A 327 -6.14 -25.47 -14.85
N ARG A 328 -7.10 -25.45 -15.78
CA ARG A 328 -7.00 -24.73 -17.05
C ARG A 328 -6.72 -23.23 -16.84
N ARG A 329 -7.42 -22.57 -15.91
CA ARG A 329 -7.21 -21.14 -15.62
C ARG A 329 -5.84 -20.85 -15.01
N ARG A 330 -5.32 -21.75 -14.17
CA ARG A 330 -3.96 -21.64 -13.63
C ARG A 330 -2.92 -21.76 -14.75
N GLU A 331 -3.08 -22.71 -15.65
CA GLU A 331 -2.20 -22.88 -16.82
C GLU A 331 -2.24 -21.66 -17.74
N GLU A 332 -3.43 -21.13 -18.05
CA GLU A 332 -3.58 -19.90 -18.86
C GLU A 332 -2.85 -18.70 -18.23
N ARG A 333 -3.00 -18.50 -16.91
CA ARG A 333 -2.30 -17.42 -16.20
C ARG A 333 -0.80 -17.64 -16.18
N GLN A 334 -0.34 -18.87 -15.96
CA GLN A 334 1.08 -19.21 -16.02
C GLN A 334 1.65 -18.94 -17.42
N ALA A 335 0.94 -19.31 -18.48
CA ALA A 335 1.34 -19.05 -19.86
C ALA A 335 1.34 -17.55 -20.18
N ALA A 336 0.34 -16.79 -19.72
CA ALA A 336 0.28 -15.34 -19.89
C ALA A 336 1.42 -14.62 -19.14
N ALA A 337 1.70 -15.03 -17.90
CA ALA A 337 2.82 -14.52 -17.11
C ALA A 337 4.14 -14.80 -17.82
N LEU A 338 4.36 -16.04 -18.29
CA LEU A 338 5.55 -16.40 -19.05
C LEU A 338 5.68 -15.59 -20.34
N LYS A 339 4.60 -15.46 -21.12
CA LYS A 339 4.57 -14.64 -22.35
C LYS A 339 4.90 -13.16 -22.08
N SER A 340 4.52 -12.64 -20.91
CA SER A 340 4.87 -11.27 -20.52
C SER A 340 6.36 -11.06 -20.21
N LEU A 341 7.09 -12.15 -19.98
CA LEU A 341 8.52 -12.17 -19.66
C LEU A 341 9.40 -12.58 -20.84
N VAL A 342 8.89 -13.42 -21.74
CA VAL A 342 9.58 -13.89 -22.96
C VAL A 342 9.70 -12.74 -23.98
N ASP A 343 10.81 -12.73 -24.74
CA ASP A 343 11.16 -11.74 -25.77
C ASP A 343 11.26 -10.27 -25.30
N ARG A 344 11.28 -10.05 -23.98
CA ARG A 344 11.64 -8.76 -23.40
C ARG A 344 13.14 -8.73 -23.11
N PRO A 345 13.83 -7.62 -23.41
CA PRO A 345 15.21 -7.45 -22.95
C PRO A 345 15.26 -7.67 -21.44
N LEU A 346 16.14 -8.58 -21.00
CA LEU A 346 16.42 -8.75 -19.58
C LEU A 346 16.77 -7.37 -19.00
N PRO A 347 16.05 -6.88 -17.99
CA PRO A 347 16.42 -5.62 -17.35
C PRO A 347 17.86 -5.71 -16.87
N LYS A 348 18.61 -4.60 -16.93
CA LYS A 348 20.01 -4.58 -16.52
C LYS A 348 20.11 -5.09 -15.09
N LEU A 349 20.72 -6.27 -14.91
CA LEU A 349 20.89 -6.86 -13.59
C LEU A 349 22.11 -6.22 -12.95
N ALA A 350 21.91 -5.52 -11.83
CA ALA A 350 23.00 -5.09 -10.97
C ALA A 350 23.44 -6.30 -10.12
N LEU A 351 24.19 -7.20 -10.72
CA LEU A 351 24.72 -8.37 -10.04
C LEU A 351 26.03 -8.01 -9.33
N THR A 352 26.29 -8.67 -8.22
CA THR A 352 27.58 -8.65 -7.54
C THR A 352 28.11 -10.08 -7.46
N THR A 353 29.40 -10.25 -7.68
CA THR A 353 30.10 -11.52 -7.47
C THR A 353 30.17 -11.86 -5.97
N VAL A 354 30.56 -13.10 -5.63
CA VAL A 354 30.65 -13.57 -4.24
C VAL A 354 31.66 -12.74 -3.41
N ASP A 355 32.68 -12.16 -4.05
CA ASP A 355 33.63 -11.22 -3.44
C ASP A 355 33.13 -9.76 -3.43
N GLY A 356 31.85 -9.52 -3.72
CA GLY A 356 31.19 -8.21 -3.60
C GLY A 356 31.48 -7.22 -4.73
N ARG A 357 32.14 -7.65 -5.82
CA ARG A 357 32.44 -6.76 -6.96
C ARG A 357 31.26 -6.67 -7.91
N PRO A 358 31.00 -5.50 -8.53
CA PRO A 358 30.00 -5.39 -9.58
C PRO A 358 30.28 -6.37 -10.73
N TYR A 359 29.27 -7.11 -11.15
CA TYR A 359 29.35 -8.04 -12.27
C TYR A 359 28.68 -7.43 -13.51
N ASP A 360 29.43 -7.31 -14.61
CA ASP A 360 28.89 -6.86 -15.88
C ASP A 360 28.26 -8.02 -16.66
N THR A 361 26.95 -7.95 -16.86
CA THR A 361 26.20 -8.96 -17.60
C THR A 361 26.39 -8.90 -19.12
N SER A 362 27.14 -7.93 -19.67
CA SER A 362 27.37 -7.83 -21.11
C SER A 362 27.98 -9.10 -21.71
N GLY A 363 28.87 -9.78 -20.96
CA GLY A 363 29.50 -11.05 -21.34
C GLY A 363 28.57 -12.28 -21.32
N LEU A 364 27.32 -12.11 -20.91
CA LEU A 364 26.27 -13.14 -20.93
C LEU A 364 25.37 -13.06 -22.17
N ARG A 365 25.58 -12.08 -23.05
CA ARG A 365 24.79 -11.96 -24.28
C ARG A 365 24.93 -13.22 -25.14
N GLY A 366 23.79 -13.80 -25.54
CA GLY A 366 23.73 -15.05 -26.31
C GLY A 366 23.92 -16.32 -25.48
N LYS A 367 24.04 -16.21 -24.15
CA LYS A 367 24.13 -17.34 -23.22
C LYS A 367 22.83 -17.51 -22.45
N VAL A 368 22.53 -18.75 -22.06
CA VAL A 368 21.46 -19.04 -21.10
C VAL A 368 21.99 -18.78 -19.70
N LEU A 369 21.42 -17.81 -19.00
CA LEU A 369 21.72 -17.53 -17.60
C LEU A 369 20.69 -18.23 -16.72
N LEU A 370 21.15 -19.14 -15.87
CA LEU A 370 20.32 -19.71 -14.81
C LEU A 370 20.45 -18.82 -13.56
N LEU A 371 19.44 -18.00 -13.31
CA LEU A 371 19.33 -17.24 -12.06
C LEU A 371 18.71 -18.15 -11.00
N ASN A 372 19.55 -18.72 -10.14
CA ASN A 372 19.08 -19.44 -8.98
C ASN A 372 18.78 -18.43 -7.86
N PHE A 373 17.50 -18.12 -7.68
CA PHE A 373 17.04 -17.41 -6.49
C PHE A 373 17.00 -18.42 -5.34
N PHE A 374 18.08 -18.50 -4.57
CA PHE A 374 17.96 -19.03 -3.22
C PHE A 374 17.10 -18.04 -2.44
N ALA A 375 15.79 -18.22 -2.51
CA ALA A 375 14.91 -17.70 -1.49
C ALA A 375 15.31 -18.42 -0.19
N SER A 376 16.02 -17.71 0.68
CA SER A 376 16.02 -18.03 2.10
C SER A 376 14.61 -17.77 2.60
N TRP A 377 13.77 -18.80 2.50
CA TRP A 377 12.43 -18.82 3.10
C TRP A 377 12.53 -18.75 4.62
#